data_AF-A0A5C6RI53-F1
#
_entry.id   AF-A0A5C6RI53-F1
#
_cell.length_a   1.000
_cell.length_b   1.000
_cell.length_c   1.000
_cell.angle_alpha   90.00
_cell.angle_beta   90.00
_cell.angle_gamma   90.00
#
_symmetry.space_group_name_H-M   'P 1'
#
loop_
_entity.id
_entity.type
_entity.pdbx_description
1 polymer ?
#
loop_
_entity_poly.entity_id
_entity_poly.type
_entity_poly.pdbx_seq_one_letter_code
_entity_poly.pdbx_strand_id
1 'polypeptide(L)'
;MTYFFIDDQETNQTIADNLKNENLHIIFHLVKDKWESQLSFLIDQIEEFDGLLLDWQLQGEKADSNKGYDAEALAQQIRRLASEGKIQKDFPIILCSAARNYPDVYQRDHTGHDLFDLAFSKSVFSEDEKVGQIRNRFTSLAKDYKKLNNPDFRNDLNVLLAIEDESFLDDRFTDSLRKRLDDGRGIPHEISRFIIDELLNKSGELISESILAIRLGVDISKSGEDWIILVEKLSKSKYKGLFSNGWSRWWSSQVSAWWKNQFTPNSFRRSSSKTKVGLLNDKFELSLNPIESLSDKHSSTFFWTKCTETGIPIDTSDGLLISGQENFYPWQDKRYVSIEAVTNPRIELKKPVASFERSRLESLKQKYAPKRPKR
;
A
#
# COMPACT_ATOMS: atom_id res chain seq x y z
N MET A 1 1.15 4.73 -21.78
CA MET A 1 -0.10 4.87 -20.98
C MET A 1 -0.38 6.33 -20.83
N THR A 2 -1.64 6.75 -20.94
CA THR A 2 -2.02 8.17 -20.90
C THR A 2 -2.90 8.45 -19.69
N TYR A 3 -2.58 9.47 -18.91
CA TYR A 3 -3.48 9.99 -17.87
C TYR A 3 -3.89 11.42 -18.21
N PHE A 4 -5.15 11.75 -17.97
CA PHE A 4 -5.55 13.16 -17.90
C PHE A 4 -5.34 13.67 -16.49
N PHE A 5 -4.71 14.83 -16.36
CA PHE A 5 -4.56 15.53 -15.09
C PHE A 5 -5.42 16.78 -15.10
N ILE A 6 -6.47 16.77 -14.30
CA ILE A 6 -7.42 17.87 -14.14
C ILE A 6 -7.05 18.66 -12.89
N ASP A 7 -6.72 19.94 -13.07
CA ASP A 7 -6.32 20.86 -12.00
C ASP A 7 -6.80 22.27 -12.35
N ASP A 8 -7.01 23.11 -11.35
CA ASP A 8 -7.46 24.49 -11.54
C ASP A 8 -6.32 25.51 -11.57
N GLN A 9 -5.08 25.11 -11.27
CA GLN A 9 -3.90 25.97 -11.27
C GLN A 9 -2.91 25.54 -12.35
N GLU A 10 -2.60 26.44 -13.28
CA GLU A 10 -1.69 26.17 -14.41
C GLU A 10 -0.27 25.77 -13.95
N THR A 11 0.18 26.27 -12.79
CA THR A 11 1.49 25.94 -12.20
C THR A 11 1.67 24.45 -11.92
N ASN A 12 0.57 23.71 -11.72
CA ASN A 12 0.60 22.26 -11.48
C ASN A 12 0.89 21.45 -12.74
N GLN A 13 0.97 22.07 -13.93
CA GLN A 13 1.48 21.40 -15.14
C GLN A 13 2.87 20.79 -14.92
N THR A 14 3.70 21.40 -14.06
CA THR A 14 5.01 20.87 -13.67
C THR A 14 4.93 19.46 -13.06
N ILE A 15 3.84 19.12 -12.36
CA ILE A 15 3.60 17.76 -11.84
C ILE A 15 3.41 16.78 -13.00
N ALA A 16 2.65 17.17 -14.03
CA ALA A 16 2.48 16.36 -15.22
C ALA A 16 3.83 16.10 -15.89
N ASP A 17 4.66 17.14 -16.02
CA ASP A 17 5.97 17.03 -16.64
C ASP A 17 6.93 16.15 -15.82
N ASN A 18 6.94 16.28 -14.49
CA ASN A 18 7.73 15.43 -13.61
C ASN A 18 7.29 13.97 -13.65
N LEU A 19 6.04 13.67 -13.91
CA LEU A 19 5.55 12.29 -14.00
C LEU A 19 5.79 11.64 -15.36
N LYS A 20 5.93 12.42 -16.43
CA LYS A 20 6.12 11.91 -17.79
C LYS A 20 7.39 11.06 -17.92
N ASN A 21 7.28 9.97 -18.68
CA ASN A 21 8.40 9.21 -19.22
C ASN A 21 7.96 8.50 -20.52
N GLU A 22 8.83 7.66 -21.09
CA GLU A 22 8.54 6.92 -22.32
C GLU A 22 7.27 6.04 -22.26
N ASN A 23 6.89 5.58 -21.07
CA ASN A 23 5.78 4.64 -20.87
C ASN A 23 4.53 5.30 -20.25
N LEU A 24 4.63 6.53 -19.75
CA LEU A 24 3.60 7.27 -19.04
C LEU A 24 3.55 8.71 -19.52
N HIS A 25 2.43 9.08 -20.14
CA HIS A 25 2.12 10.45 -20.53
C HIS A 25 1.06 11.00 -19.60
N ILE A 26 1.27 12.22 -19.10
CA ILE A 26 0.28 12.96 -18.31
C ILE A 26 -0.12 14.19 -19.13
N ILE A 27 -1.37 14.26 -19.57
CA ILE A 27 -1.91 15.38 -20.33
C ILE A 27 -2.63 16.31 -19.34
N PHE A 28 -2.12 17.53 -19.20
CA PHE A 28 -2.67 18.51 -18.29
C PHE A 28 -3.87 19.22 -18.91
N HIS A 29 -4.97 19.29 -18.16
CA HIS A 29 -6.18 20.00 -18.51
C HIS A 29 -6.50 21.01 -17.40
N LEU A 30 -6.32 22.28 -17.72
CA LEU A 30 -6.73 23.37 -16.85
C LEU A 30 -8.26 23.45 -16.83
N VAL A 31 -8.85 23.41 -15.64
CA VAL A 31 -10.30 23.58 -15.47
C VAL A 31 -10.71 24.99 -15.87
N LYS A 32 -11.40 25.11 -17.02
CA LYS A 32 -11.94 26.37 -17.54
C LYS A 32 -13.48 26.37 -17.61
N ASP A 33 -14.07 25.18 -17.57
CA ASP A 33 -15.48 24.95 -17.85
C ASP A 33 -16.28 24.54 -16.62
N LYS A 34 -17.60 24.57 -16.74
CA LYS A 34 -18.52 24.06 -15.71
C LYS A 34 -18.40 22.55 -15.59
N TRP A 35 -18.82 22.04 -14.44
CA TRP A 35 -18.95 20.61 -14.13
C TRP A 35 -19.52 19.76 -15.28
N GLU A 36 -20.67 20.14 -15.85
CA GLU A 36 -21.35 19.34 -16.87
C GLU A 36 -20.53 19.21 -18.14
N SER A 37 -19.84 20.29 -18.53
CA SER A 37 -18.95 20.30 -19.68
C SER A 37 -17.73 19.44 -19.43
N GLN A 38 -17.13 19.50 -18.23
CA GLN A 38 -15.99 18.63 -17.89
C GLN A 38 -16.39 17.15 -17.92
N LEU A 39 -17.51 16.81 -17.29
CA LEU A 39 -17.99 15.42 -17.27
C LEU A 39 -18.26 14.92 -18.70
N SER A 40 -18.92 15.73 -19.52
CA SER A 40 -19.18 15.39 -20.94
C SER A 40 -17.87 15.20 -21.71
N PHE A 41 -16.91 16.12 -21.55
CA PHE A 41 -15.58 15.99 -22.14
C PHE A 41 -14.88 14.68 -21.75
N LEU A 42 -14.87 14.32 -20.46
CA LEU A 42 -14.23 13.09 -19.98
C LEU A 42 -14.92 11.83 -20.52
N ILE A 43 -16.25 11.85 -20.65
CA ILE A 43 -17.01 10.74 -21.23
C ILE A 43 -16.72 10.63 -22.73
N ASP A 44 -16.74 11.75 -23.45
CA ASP A 44 -16.50 11.79 -24.90
C ASP A 44 -15.06 11.37 -25.26
N GLN A 45 -14.10 11.63 -24.37
CA GLN A 45 -12.69 11.29 -24.55
C GLN A 45 -12.26 10.02 -23.81
N ILE A 46 -13.21 9.24 -23.28
CA ILE A 46 -12.90 8.13 -22.38
C ILE A 46 -11.92 7.13 -22.98
N GLU A 47 -12.00 6.86 -24.29
CA GLU A 47 -11.10 5.92 -24.96
C GLU A 47 -9.65 6.42 -25.07
N GLU A 48 -9.44 7.74 -25.04
CA GLU A 48 -8.15 8.41 -25.27
C GLU A 48 -7.19 8.39 -24.07
N PHE A 49 -7.70 8.08 -22.87
CA PHE A 49 -6.90 8.01 -21.66
C PHE A 49 -7.10 6.71 -20.89
N ASP A 50 -6.10 6.34 -20.10
CA ASP A 50 -6.04 5.11 -19.32
C ASP A 50 -6.25 5.35 -17.82
N GLY A 51 -6.33 6.59 -17.38
CA GLY A 51 -6.61 6.97 -16.00
C GLY A 51 -6.74 8.47 -15.79
N LEU A 52 -7.21 8.83 -14.60
CA LEU A 52 -7.48 10.22 -14.23
C LEU A 52 -6.67 10.60 -13.00
N LEU A 53 -6.00 11.75 -13.05
CA LEU A 53 -5.39 12.43 -11.91
C LEU A 53 -6.22 13.68 -11.64
N LEU A 54 -6.70 13.86 -10.41
CA LEU A 54 -7.56 14.98 -10.02
C LEU A 54 -6.92 15.78 -8.90
N ASP A 55 -6.85 17.09 -9.04
CA ASP A 55 -6.71 17.94 -7.85
C ASP A 55 -7.97 17.84 -6.99
N TRP A 56 -7.80 17.88 -5.67
CA TRP A 56 -8.89 17.76 -4.72
C TRP A 56 -9.95 18.86 -4.84
N GLN A 57 -9.54 20.12 -5.07
CA GLN A 57 -10.43 21.28 -5.11
C GLN A 57 -10.36 21.94 -6.49
N LEU A 58 -11.34 21.65 -7.36
CA LEU A 58 -11.39 22.21 -8.71
C LEU A 58 -12.24 23.49 -8.70
N GLN A 59 -11.76 24.55 -8.02
CA GLN A 59 -12.53 25.78 -7.81
C GLN A 59 -12.43 26.78 -8.96
N GLY A 60 -11.44 26.63 -9.84
CA GLY A 60 -11.20 27.50 -10.97
C GLY A 60 -10.52 28.82 -10.54
N GLU A 61 -9.57 29.31 -11.33
CA GLU A 61 -8.75 30.49 -11.03
C GLU A 61 -9.53 31.81 -10.82
N LYS A 62 -10.85 31.84 -11.06
CA LYS A 62 -11.68 33.04 -10.86
C LYS A 62 -12.96 32.68 -10.12
N ALA A 63 -13.14 33.33 -8.98
CA ALA A 63 -14.27 33.29 -8.06
C ALA A 63 -15.63 33.73 -8.69
N ASP A 64 -16.00 33.13 -9.83
CA ASP A 64 -17.38 33.04 -10.24
C ASP A 64 -17.97 31.87 -9.46
N SER A 65 -18.79 32.16 -8.46
CA SER A 65 -19.31 31.26 -7.42
C SER A 65 -20.14 30.06 -7.92
N ASN A 66 -20.17 29.81 -9.24
CA ASN A 66 -20.89 28.74 -9.92
C ASN A 66 -19.97 27.81 -10.75
N LYS A 67 -18.64 27.92 -10.62
CA LYS A 67 -17.66 27.16 -11.43
C LYS A 67 -16.88 26.09 -10.68
N GLY A 68 -16.98 26.05 -9.34
CA GLY A 68 -16.24 25.08 -8.53
C GLY A 68 -16.98 23.77 -8.31
N TYR A 69 -16.26 22.65 -8.35
CA TYR A 69 -16.73 21.35 -7.89
C TYR A 69 -15.58 20.55 -7.27
N ASP A 70 -15.90 19.61 -6.40
CA ASP A 70 -14.89 18.79 -5.73
C ASP A 70 -14.60 17.52 -6.54
N ALA A 71 -13.34 17.03 -6.46
CA ALA A 71 -12.93 15.80 -7.13
C ALA A 71 -13.79 14.59 -6.75
N GLU A 72 -14.31 14.57 -5.51
CA GLU A 72 -15.17 13.52 -4.99
C GLU A 72 -16.47 13.41 -5.78
N ALA A 73 -17.11 14.55 -6.07
CA ALA A 73 -18.31 14.56 -6.91
C ALA A 73 -17.99 13.94 -8.28
N LEU A 74 -16.88 14.36 -8.90
CA LEU A 74 -16.46 13.89 -10.23
C LEU A 74 -16.23 12.39 -10.26
N ALA A 75 -15.42 11.92 -9.32
CA ALA A 75 -15.13 10.51 -9.18
C ALA A 75 -16.41 9.71 -8.92
N GLN A 76 -17.30 10.16 -8.03
CA GLN A 76 -18.55 9.46 -7.72
C GLN A 76 -19.44 9.31 -8.94
N GLN A 77 -19.60 10.37 -9.73
CA GLN A 77 -20.42 10.31 -10.93
C GLN A 77 -19.81 9.39 -12.00
N ILE A 78 -18.48 9.42 -12.18
CA ILE A 78 -17.77 8.50 -13.09
C ILE A 78 -17.93 7.04 -12.65
N ARG A 79 -17.68 6.73 -11.36
CA ARG A 79 -17.84 5.36 -10.82
C ARG A 79 -19.26 4.86 -10.98
N ARG A 80 -20.26 5.71 -10.71
CA ARG A 80 -21.67 5.37 -10.91
C ARG A 80 -21.96 5.02 -12.37
N LEU A 81 -21.49 5.84 -13.31
CA LEU A 81 -21.67 5.56 -14.74
C LEU A 81 -20.97 4.27 -15.17
N ALA A 82 -19.79 3.96 -14.62
CA ALA A 82 -19.09 2.69 -14.84
C ALA A 82 -19.92 1.50 -14.35
N SER A 83 -20.41 1.55 -13.11
CA SER A 83 -21.22 0.49 -12.50
C SER A 83 -22.56 0.29 -13.21
N GLU A 84 -23.16 1.37 -13.74
CA GLU A 84 -24.39 1.32 -14.53
C GLU A 84 -24.14 0.87 -15.99
N GLY A 85 -22.89 0.64 -16.40
CA GLY A 85 -22.54 0.26 -17.77
C GLY A 85 -22.80 1.37 -18.81
N LYS A 86 -22.84 2.64 -18.37
CA LYS A 86 -23.13 3.81 -19.21
C LYS A 86 -21.89 4.43 -19.84
N ILE A 87 -20.71 3.97 -19.44
CA ILE A 87 -19.43 4.32 -20.07
C ILE A 87 -18.71 3.04 -20.50
N GLN A 88 -17.88 3.16 -21.53
CA GLN A 88 -17.31 2.04 -22.28
C GLN A 88 -16.26 1.24 -21.49
N LYS A 89 -15.60 1.89 -20.53
CA LYS A 89 -14.59 1.27 -19.68
C LYS A 89 -14.50 1.95 -18.33
N ASP A 90 -14.02 1.20 -17.35
CA ASP A 90 -13.57 1.73 -16.06
C ASP A 90 -12.07 2.01 -16.10
N PHE A 91 -11.58 2.87 -15.21
CA PHE A 91 -10.19 3.30 -15.18
C PHE A 91 -9.77 3.78 -13.79
N PRO A 92 -8.46 3.77 -13.48
CA PRO A 92 -7.98 4.27 -12.19
C PRO A 92 -8.21 5.76 -12.05
N ILE A 93 -8.70 6.18 -10.87
CA ILE A 93 -8.84 7.59 -10.49
C ILE A 93 -7.91 7.85 -9.31
N ILE A 94 -7.00 8.82 -9.47
CA ILE A 94 -5.96 9.15 -8.52
C ILE A 94 -6.19 10.58 -8.03
N LEU A 95 -6.17 10.74 -6.71
CA LEU A 95 -6.36 12.03 -6.07
C LEU A 95 -5.01 12.68 -5.74
N CYS A 96 -4.94 13.98 -5.99
CA CYS A 96 -3.78 14.83 -5.77
C CYS A 96 -4.20 16.00 -4.88
N SER A 97 -3.51 16.24 -3.78
CA SER A 97 -3.86 17.35 -2.87
C SER A 97 -2.63 18.13 -2.41
N ALA A 98 -2.77 19.45 -2.34
CA ALA A 98 -1.72 20.32 -1.79
C ALA A 98 -1.49 20.10 -0.28
N ALA A 99 -2.48 19.59 0.45
CA ALA A 99 -2.37 19.40 1.89
C ALA A 99 -1.49 18.19 2.23
N ARG A 100 -0.38 18.42 2.95
CA ARG A 100 0.55 17.37 3.40
C ARG A 100 -0.12 16.29 4.26
N ASN A 101 -1.18 16.66 4.99
CA ASN A 101 -1.93 15.78 5.88
C ASN A 101 -3.18 15.19 5.18
N TYR A 102 -3.40 15.48 3.90
CA TYR A 102 -4.59 15.03 3.20
C TYR A 102 -4.72 13.50 3.14
N PRO A 103 -3.65 12.70 2.95
CA PRO A 103 -3.76 11.24 3.07
C PRO A 103 -4.27 10.79 4.44
N ASP A 104 -4.04 11.56 5.51
CA ASP A 104 -4.52 11.28 6.87
C ASP A 104 -5.97 11.75 7.09
N VAL A 105 -6.41 12.83 6.42
CA VAL A 105 -7.81 13.30 6.40
C VAL A 105 -8.67 12.37 5.53
N TYR A 106 -8.20 12.07 4.33
CA TYR A 106 -8.74 11.04 3.45
C TYR A 106 -8.87 9.70 4.17
N GLN A 107 -7.85 9.25 4.91
CA GLN A 107 -7.92 8.03 5.74
C GLN A 107 -9.01 8.04 6.84
N ARG A 108 -9.52 9.21 7.24
CA ARG A 108 -10.61 9.34 8.22
C ARG A 108 -11.98 9.47 7.57
N ASP A 109 -12.03 9.75 6.28
CA ASP A 109 -13.27 9.89 5.52
C ASP A 109 -13.58 8.60 4.73
N HIS A 110 -14.56 7.85 5.23
CA HIS A 110 -14.92 6.55 4.67
C HIS A 110 -15.51 6.66 3.24
N THR A 111 -16.10 7.79 2.87
CA THR A 111 -16.72 7.95 1.53
C THR A 111 -15.69 8.23 0.44
N GLY A 112 -14.58 8.90 0.77
CA GLY A 112 -13.48 9.13 -0.17
C GLY A 112 -12.76 7.84 -0.58
N HIS A 113 -12.66 6.86 0.32
CA HIS A 113 -12.01 5.55 0.05
C HIS A 113 -12.69 4.77 -1.08
N ASP A 114 -13.96 5.05 -1.32
CA ASP A 114 -14.70 4.33 -2.34
C ASP A 114 -14.41 4.83 -3.75
N LEU A 115 -13.90 6.06 -3.89
CA LEU A 115 -13.86 6.79 -5.14
C LEU A 115 -12.52 6.70 -5.88
N PHE A 116 -11.43 6.75 -5.12
CA PHE A 116 -10.06 6.87 -5.65
C PHE A 116 -9.25 5.61 -5.38
N ASP A 117 -8.43 5.19 -6.35
CA ASP A 117 -7.52 4.05 -6.20
C ASP A 117 -6.26 4.43 -5.41
N LEU A 118 -5.82 5.68 -5.52
CA LEU A 118 -4.66 6.23 -4.82
C LEU A 118 -4.87 7.69 -4.46
N ALA A 119 -4.22 8.14 -3.39
CA ALA A 119 -4.16 9.54 -2.99
C ALA A 119 -2.72 9.96 -2.68
N PHE A 120 -2.29 11.10 -3.23
CA PHE A 120 -0.96 11.66 -3.05
C PHE A 120 -1.00 13.12 -2.63
N SER A 121 -0.03 13.53 -1.81
CA SER A 121 0.25 14.94 -1.61
C SER A 121 1.09 15.47 -2.79
N LYS A 122 0.78 16.66 -3.31
CA LYS A 122 1.50 17.29 -4.44
C LYS A 122 3.02 17.35 -4.25
N SER A 123 3.50 17.48 -3.01
CA SER A 123 4.94 17.58 -2.73
C SER A 123 5.74 16.33 -3.10
N VAL A 124 5.10 15.16 -3.17
CA VAL A 124 5.82 13.90 -3.47
C VAL A 124 6.29 13.81 -4.92
N PHE A 125 5.71 14.61 -5.82
CA PHE A 125 6.07 14.63 -7.25
C PHE A 125 7.32 15.46 -7.55
N SER A 126 7.89 16.10 -6.53
CA SER A 126 9.17 16.80 -6.62
C SER A 126 10.34 15.98 -6.05
N GLU A 127 10.08 14.76 -5.57
CA GLU A 127 11.09 13.87 -4.97
C GLU A 127 11.45 12.73 -5.94
N ASP A 128 12.58 12.86 -6.65
CA ASP A 128 12.98 11.94 -7.73
C ASP A 128 12.92 10.44 -7.35
N GLU A 129 13.39 10.10 -6.15
CA GLU A 129 13.38 8.71 -5.64
C GLU A 129 11.95 8.14 -5.52
N LYS A 130 10.96 8.98 -5.20
CA LYS A 130 9.56 8.56 -5.08
C LYS A 130 8.84 8.57 -6.42
N VAL A 131 9.19 9.51 -7.30
CA VAL A 131 8.57 9.65 -8.63
C VAL A 131 8.68 8.35 -9.43
N GLY A 132 9.83 7.67 -9.40
CA GLY A 132 10.00 6.37 -10.06
C GLY A 132 8.98 5.31 -9.58
N GLN A 133 8.78 5.19 -8.27
CA GLN A 133 7.81 4.24 -7.69
C GLN A 133 6.37 4.63 -8.04
N ILE A 134 6.06 5.91 -8.04
CA ILE A 134 4.73 6.43 -8.38
C ILE A 134 4.41 6.14 -9.86
N ARG A 135 5.35 6.40 -10.77
CA ARG A 135 5.22 6.07 -12.20
C ARG A 135 4.89 4.59 -12.40
N ASN A 136 5.61 3.69 -11.70
CA ASN A 136 5.33 2.26 -11.77
C ASN A 136 3.92 1.90 -11.31
N ARG A 137 3.41 2.56 -10.25
CA ARG A 137 2.02 2.36 -9.79
C ARG A 137 1.01 2.85 -10.82
N PHE A 138 1.21 4.02 -11.41
CA PHE A 138 0.33 4.56 -12.46
C PHE A 138 0.32 3.64 -13.68
N THR A 139 1.50 3.23 -14.16
CA THR A 139 1.59 2.30 -15.29
C THR A 139 0.92 0.95 -14.97
N SER A 140 1.10 0.42 -13.75
CA SER A 140 0.46 -0.83 -13.34
C SER A 140 -1.05 -0.70 -13.27
N LEU A 141 -1.57 0.36 -12.67
CA LEU A 141 -3.00 0.65 -12.59
C LEU A 141 -3.62 0.73 -13.99
N ALA A 142 -3.10 1.58 -14.86
CA ALA A 142 -3.58 1.74 -16.24
C ALA A 142 -3.56 0.41 -17.01
N LYS A 143 -2.46 -0.35 -16.91
CA LYS A 143 -2.31 -1.64 -17.60
C LYS A 143 -3.32 -2.68 -17.09
N ASP A 144 -3.50 -2.76 -15.78
CA ASP A 144 -4.28 -3.82 -15.17
C ASP A 144 -5.79 -3.51 -15.17
N TYR A 145 -6.18 -2.23 -15.17
CA TYR A 145 -7.57 -1.84 -15.45
C TYR A 145 -8.00 -2.25 -16.86
N LYS A 146 -7.13 -2.14 -17.87
CA LYS A 146 -7.44 -2.66 -19.23
C LYS A 146 -7.79 -4.15 -19.20
N LYS A 147 -7.14 -4.94 -18.34
CA LYS A 147 -7.47 -6.35 -18.14
C LYS A 147 -8.78 -6.52 -17.38
N LEU A 148 -8.97 -5.77 -16.28
CA LEU A 148 -10.19 -5.84 -15.47
C LEU A 148 -11.47 -5.49 -16.26
N ASN A 149 -11.36 -4.61 -17.25
CA ASN A 149 -12.49 -4.30 -18.14
C ASN A 149 -12.95 -5.52 -18.97
N ASN A 150 -12.11 -6.55 -19.16
CA ASN A 150 -12.51 -7.82 -19.75
C ASN A 150 -13.20 -8.73 -18.72
N PRO A 151 -14.50 -9.08 -18.88
CA PRO A 151 -15.22 -9.98 -17.99
C PRO A 151 -14.50 -11.32 -17.76
N ASP A 152 -13.98 -11.95 -18.82
CA ASP A 152 -13.34 -13.27 -18.73
C ASP A 152 -12.11 -13.23 -17.82
N PHE A 153 -11.37 -12.12 -17.85
CA PHE A 153 -10.21 -11.93 -16.98
C PHE A 153 -10.65 -11.70 -15.52
N ARG A 154 -11.62 -10.80 -15.30
CA ARG A 154 -11.96 -10.36 -13.92
C ARG A 154 -12.74 -11.38 -13.11
N ASN A 155 -13.38 -12.37 -13.73
CA ASN A 155 -14.19 -13.36 -13.01
C ASN A 155 -13.40 -14.56 -12.49
N ASP A 156 -12.10 -14.65 -12.81
CA ASP A 156 -11.26 -15.78 -12.42
C ASP A 156 -10.21 -15.35 -11.39
N LEU A 157 -10.38 -15.81 -10.15
CA LEU A 157 -9.48 -15.54 -9.03
C LEU A 157 -8.02 -15.95 -9.34
N ASN A 158 -7.81 -17.09 -9.99
CA ASN A 158 -6.48 -17.60 -10.28
C ASN A 158 -5.77 -16.76 -11.33
N VAL A 159 -6.53 -16.29 -12.33
CA VAL A 159 -6.04 -15.32 -13.31
C VAL A 159 -5.71 -13.98 -12.65
N LEU A 160 -6.58 -13.48 -11.75
CA LEU A 160 -6.35 -12.23 -11.03
C LEU A 160 -5.08 -12.27 -10.18
N LEU A 161 -4.84 -13.39 -9.48
CA LEU A 161 -3.70 -13.56 -8.58
C LEU A 161 -2.44 -14.12 -9.28
N ALA A 162 -2.57 -14.53 -10.54
CA ALA A 162 -1.56 -15.22 -11.34
C ALA A 162 -0.99 -16.46 -10.63
N ILE A 163 -1.88 -17.37 -10.21
CA ILE A 163 -1.56 -18.62 -9.52
C ILE A 163 -2.18 -19.81 -10.24
N GLU A 164 -1.59 -20.99 -10.07
CA GLU A 164 -2.10 -22.25 -10.64
C GLU A 164 -2.95 -23.05 -9.64
N ASP A 165 -2.71 -22.83 -8.35
CA ASP A 165 -3.34 -23.57 -7.25
C ASP A 165 -3.63 -22.61 -6.09
N GLU A 166 -4.80 -22.79 -5.47
CA GLU A 166 -5.30 -21.97 -4.36
C GLU A 166 -4.98 -22.58 -3.00
N SER A 167 -4.47 -23.82 -2.93
CA SER A 167 -4.37 -24.59 -1.68
C SER A 167 -3.49 -23.95 -0.60
N PHE A 168 -2.67 -22.96 -0.95
CA PHE A 168 -1.78 -22.25 -0.03
C PHE A 168 -2.36 -20.93 0.49
N LEU A 169 -3.51 -20.51 -0.02
CA LEU A 169 -4.22 -19.31 0.39
C LEU A 169 -5.10 -19.56 1.61
N ASP A 170 -5.38 -18.52 2.38
CA ASP A 170 -6.39 -18.58 3.44
C ASP A 170 -7.80 -18.57 2.83
N ASP A 171 -8.63 -19.55 3.20
CA ASP A 171 -10.00 -19.69 2.70
C ASP A 171 -10.82 -18.40 2.89
N ARG A 172 -10.63 -17.69 4.02
CA ARG A 172 -11.37 -16.46 4.32
C ARG A 172 -10.96 -15.32 3.39
N PHE A 173 -9.73 -15.32 2.89
CA PHE A 173 -9.29 -14.40 1.85
C PHE A 173 -9.96 -14.75 0.52
N THR A 174 -9.92 -16.01 0.09
CA THR A 174 -10.54 -16.44 -1.18
C THR A 174 -12.04 -16.16 -1.20
N ASP A 175 -12.76 -16.45 -0.12
CA ASP A 175 -14.19 -16.11 0.04
C ASP A 175 -14.44 -14.61 -0.08
N SER A 176 -13.59 -13.80 0.54
CA SER A 176 -13.73 -12.34 0.50
C SER A 176 -13.52 -11.77 -0.90
N LEU A 177 -12.57 -12.33 -1.67
CA LEU A 177 -12.33 -11.93 -3.05
C LEU A 177 -13.44 -12.43 -3.98
N ARG A 178 -13.84 -13.71 -3.89
CA ARG A 178 -14.90 -14.31 -4.73
C ARG A 178 -16.22 -13.56 -4.63
N LYS A 179 -16.59 -13.07 -3.45
CA LYS A 179 -17.79 -12.21 -3.26
C LYS A 179 -17.81 -10.96 -4.14
N ARG A 180 -16.65 -10.49 -4.63
CA ARG A 180 -16.52 -9.32 -5.50
C ARG A 180 -16.46 -9.68 -6.98
N LEU A 181 -16.25 -10.94 -7.31
CA LEU A 181 -16.20 -11.40 -8.71
C LEU A 181 -17.62 -11.65 -9.24
N ASP A 182 -18.59 -11.93 -8.34
CA ASP A 182 -20.05 -11.99 -8.54
C ASP A 182 -20.50 -12.53 -9.92
N ASP A 183 -20.07 -13.75 -10.29
CA ASP A 183 -20.52 -14.50 -11.47
C ASP A 183 -20.69 -13.66 -12.76
N GLY A 184 -19.76 -12.73 -13.04
CA GLY A 184 -19.83 -11.86 -14.23
C GLY A 184 -20.12 -10.39 -13.98
N ARG A 185 -20.56 -10.04 -12.76
CA ARG A 185 -20.96 -8.68 -12.37
C ARG A 185 -19.89 -7.95 -11.56
N GLY A 186 -18.72 -8.55 -11.35
CA GLY A 186 -17.61 -7.88 -10.69
C GLY A 186 -17.30 -6.52 -11.34
N ILE A 187 -17.26 -5.47 -10.53
CA ILE A 187 -17.04 -4.10 -10.99
C ILE A 187 -15.53 -3.81 -10.92
N PRO A 188 -14.86 -3.39 -12.02
CA PRO A 188 -13.41 -3.25 -12.06
C PRO A 188 -12.81 -2.44 -10.90
N HIS A 189 -13.38 -1.28 -10.58
CA HIS A 189 -12.88 -0.46 -9.48
C HIS A 189 -13.08 -1.06 -8.08
N GLU A 190 -14.15 -1.83 -7.86
CA GLU A 190 -14.35 -2.52 -6.58
C GLU A 190 -13.35 -3.65 -6.36
N ILE A 191 -13.04 -4.40 -7.44
CA ILE A 191 -11.99 -5.43 -7.43
C ILE A 191 -10.63 -4.77 -7.22
N SER A 192 -10.33 -3.71 -7.99
CA SER A 192 -9.09 -2.93 -7.87
C SER A 192 -8.85 -2.49 -6.43
N ARG A 193 -9.85 -1.82 -5.83
CA ARG A 193 -9.80 -1.33 -4.46
C ARG A 193 -9.54 -2.44 -3.46
N PHE A 194 -10.25 -3.57 -3.55
CA PHE A 194 -10.02 -4.67 -2.63
C PHE A 194 -8.60 -5.23 -2.73
N ILE A 195 -8.08 -5.43 -3.95
CA ILE A 195 -6.71 -5.91 -4.13
C ILE A 195 -5.70 -4.89 -3.59
N ILE A 196 -5.88 -3.60 -3.90
CA ILE A 196 -4.92 -2.57 -3.47
C ILE A 196 -4.95 -2.39 -1.95
N ASP A 197 -6.13 -2.16 -1.37
CA ASP A 197 -6.25 -1.75 0.03
C ASP A 197 -6.20 -2.92 1.00
N GLU A 198 -6.78 -4.06 0.63
CA GLU A 198 -6.89 -5.21 1.52
C GLU A 198 -5.76 -6.21 1.33
N LEU A 199 -5.22 -6.36 0.12
CA LEU A 199 -4.18 -7.34 -0.18
C LEU A 199 -2.77 -6.73 -0.31
N LEU A 200 -2.60 -5.64 -1.07
CA LEU A 200 -1.27 -5.08 -1.36
C LEU A 200 -0.78 -4.11 -0.29
N ASN A 201 -1.67 -3.31 0.30
CA ASN A 201 -1.33 -2.26 1.28
C ASN A 201 -1.36 -2.75 2.74
N LYS A 202 -1.85 -3.97 3.00
CA LYS A 202 -1.87 -4.61 4.31
C LYS A 202 -1.05 -5.89 4.26
N SER A 203 -0.26 -6.15 5.31
CA SER A 203 0.46 -7.42 5.43
C SER A 203 -0.49 -8.52 5.88
N GLY A 204 -0.24 -9.76 5.47
CA GLY A 204 -1.10 -10.92 5.74
C GLY A 204 -0.76 -12.04 4.76
N GLU A 205 -1.68 -12.30 3.83
CA GLU A 205 -1.45 -13.15 2.65
C GLU A 205 -0.21 -12.73 1.87
N LEU A 206 -0.10 -11.43 1.57
CA LEU A 206 1.08 -10.83 0.97
C LEU A 206 1.90 -10.05 1.98
N ILE A 207 3.21 -10.04 1.79
CA ILE A 207 4.15 -9.24 2.56
C ILE A 207 5.00 -8.38 1.65
N SER A 208 5.30 -7.16 2.13
CA SER A 208 6.25 -6.26 1.47
C SER A 208 7.69 -6.73 1.66
N GLU A 209 8.61 -6.21 0.84
CA GLU A 209 10.04 -6.50 0.94
C GLU A 209 10.60 -6.20 2.34
N SER A 210 10.18 -5.07 2.94
CA SER A 210 10.59 -4.73 4.31
C SER A 210 10.15 -5.77 5.34
N ILE A 211 8.95 -6.33 5.19
CA ILE A 211 8.44 -7.37 6.10
C ILE A 211 9.10 -8.71 5.80
N LEU A 212 9.38 -9.02 4.53
CA LEU A 212 10.15 -10.20 4.13
C LEU A 212 11.54 -10.19 4.79
N ALA A 213 12.28 -9.09 4.67
CA ALA A 213 13.60 -8.95 5.29
C ALA A 213 13.54 -9.10 6.81
N ILE A 214 12.56 -8.45 7.47
CA ILE A 214 12.33 -8.58 8.91
C ILE A 214 12.09 -10.04 9.31
N ARG A 215 11.19 -10.74 8.61
CA ARG A 215 10.88 -12.15 8.90
C ARG A 215 12.06 -13.08 8.63
N LEU A 216 12.92 -12.76 7.67
CA LEU A 216 14.20 -13.46 7.44
C LEU A 216 15.30 -13.03 8.41
N GLY A 217 15.13 -11.92 9.12
CA GLY A 217 16.11 -11.37 10.06
C GLY A 217 17.26 -10.60 9.40
N VAL A 218 17.11 -10.17 8.15
CA VAL A 218 18.16 -9.54 7.34
C VAL A 218 18.04 -8.02 7.39
N ASP A 219 19.16 -7.33 7.62
CA ASP A 219 19.28 -5.89 7.42
C ASP A 219 19.61 -5.62 5.95
N ILE A 220 18.62 -5.15 5.17
CA ILE A 220 18.78 -4.88 3.74
C ILE A 220 19.93 -3.90 3.49
N SER A 221 19.99 -2.82 4.27
CA SER A 221 20.94 -1.72 4.04
C SER A 221 22.39 -2.16 4.22
N LYS A 222 22.64 -3.04 5.19
CA LYS A 222 23.98 -3.60 5.45
C LYS A 222 24.32 -4.80 4.57
N SER A 223 23.34 -5.44 3.93
CA SER A 223 23.55 -6.68 3.16
C SER A 223 23.80 -6.46 1.67
N GLY A 224 23.51 -5.27 1.13
CA GLY A 224 23.86 -4.91 -0.25
C GLY A 224 23.35 -5.90 -1.30
N GLU A 225 24.22 -6.31 -2.22
CA GLU A 225 23.87 -7.19 -3.35
C GLU A 225 23.43 -8.60 -2.93
N ASP A 226 23.94 -9.12 -1.81
CA ASP A 226 23.57 -10.46 -1.33
C ASP A 226 22.09 -10.55 -0.94
N TRP A 227 21.49 -9.43 -0.55
CA TRP A 227 20.04 -9.36 -0.37
C TRP A 227 19.30 -9.63 -1.68
N ILE A 228 19.77 -9.06 -2.80
CA ILE A 228 19.17 -9.24 -4.12
C ILE A 228 19.27 -10.72 -4.52
N ILE A 229 20.44 -11.33 -4.33
CA ILE A 229 20.67 -12.75 -4.60
C ILE A 229 19.74 -13.64 -3.75
N LEU A 230 19.53 -13.30 -2.48
CA LEU A 230 18.59 -14.03 -1.62
C LEU A 230 17.14 -13.89 -2.12
N VAL A 231 16.73 -12.68 -2.49
CA VAL A 231 15.38 -12.41 -3.01
C VAL A 231 15.10 -13.19 -4.30
N GLU A 232 16.10 -13.37 -5.17
CA GLU A 232 15.97 -14.20 -6.38
C GLU A 232 15.68 -15.67 -6.05
N LYS A 233 16.27 -16.21 -4.97
CA LYS A 233 15.97 -17.58 -4.50
C LYS A 233 14.53 -17.75 -4.00
N LEU A 234 13.85 -16.64 -3.71
CA LEU A 234 12.44 -16.54 -3.32
C LEU A 234 11.51 -16.14 -4.47
N SER A 235 12.01 -16.11 -5.71
CA SER A 235 11.25 -15.68 -6.90
C SER A 235 9.96 -16.47 -7.14
N LYS A 236 9.93 -17.76 -6.77
CA LYS A 236 8.70 -18.58 -6.83
C LYS A 236 7.60 -18.10 -5.87
N SER A 237 7.99 -17.47 -4.77
CA SER A 237 7.06 -16.92 -3.77
C SER A 237 6.62 -15.48 -4.09
N LYS A 238 7.19 -14.86 -5.15
CA LYS A 238 6.86 -13.49 -5.54
C LYS A 238 5.47 -13.44 -6.16
N TYR A 239 4.66 -12.48 -5.72
CA TYR A 239 3.34 -12.21 -6.28
C TYR A 239 3.47 -11.63 -7.69
N LYS A 240 2.65 -12.14 -8.62
CA LYS A 240 2.65 -11.78 -10.05
C LYS A 240 1.27 -11.39 -10.59
N GLY A 241 0.26 -11.36 -9.71
CA GLY A 241 -1.10 -11.03 -10.07
C GLY A 241 -1.30 -9.54 -10.36
N LEU A 242 -2.57 -9.13 -10.37
CA LEU A 242 -2.98 -7.74 -10.52
C LEU A 242 -2.11 -6.78 -9.71
N PHE A 243 -1.64 -5.74 -10.37
CA PHE A 243 -0.84 -4.64 -9.84
C PHE A 243 0.56 -5.01 -9.33
N SER A 244 1.06 -6.23 -9.57
CA SER A 244 2.37 -6.67 -9.06
C SER A 244 3.56 -5.78 -9.51
N ASN A 245 3.43 -5.08 -10.64
CA ASN A 245 4.47 -4.18 -11.14
C ASN A 245 4.55 -2.86 -10.34
N GLY A 246 3.43 -2.40 -9.77
CA GLY A 246 3.39 -1.23 -8.88
C GLY A 246 3.67 -1.58 -7.41
N TRP A 247 3.48 -2.86 -7.03
CA TRP A 247 3.62 -3.35 -5.66
C TRP A 247 4.39 -4.67 -5.62
N SER A 248 5.70 -4.59 -5.38
CA SER A 248 6.51 -5.79 -5.15
C SER A 248 6.12 -6.46 -3.83
N ARG A 249 5.63 -7.71 -3.92
CA ARG A 249 5.07 -8.49 -2.81
C ARG A 249 5.42 -9.97 -2.93
N TRP A 250 5.34 -10.68 -1.81
CA TRP A 250 5.57 -12.11 -1.71
C TRP A 250 4.45 -12.78 -0.93
N TRP A 251 4.07 -13.99 -1.32
CA TRP A 251 3.15 -14.84 -0.60
C TRP A 251 3.77 -15.31 0.71
N SER A 252 3.19 -14.87 1.82
CA SER A 252 3.65 -15.14 3.19
C SER A 252 3.74 -16.63 3.50
N SER A 253 2.72 -17.40 3.10
CA SER A 253 2.67 -18.85 3.28
C SER A 253 3.72 -19.57 2.44
N GLN A 254 3.95 -19.14 1.19
CA GLN A 254 4.98 -19.72 0.33
C GLN A 254 6.40 -19.41 0.82
N VAL A 255 6.66 -18.22 1.36
CA VAL A 255 7.95 -17.91 2.02
C VAL A 255 8.16 -18.82 3.23
N SER A 256 7.11 -19.06 4.01
CA SER A 256 7.18 -19.95 5.18
C SER A 256 7.42 -21.41 4.78
N ALA A 257 6.76 -21.88 3.71
CA ALA A 257 6.99 -23.20 3.14
C ALA A 257 8.42 -23.34 2.57
N TRP A 258 8.91 -22.32 1.87
CA TRP A 258 10.28 -22.26 1.39
C TRP A 258 11.27 -22.40 2.56
N TRP A 259 11.10 -21.62 3.63
CA TRP A 259 11.98 -21.69 4.80
C TRP A 259 12.02 -23.10 5.40
N LYS A 260 10.83 -23.70 5.60
CA LYS A 260 10.70 -25.06 6.15
C LYS A 260 11.45 -26.07 5.28
N ASN A 261 11.31 -25.99 3.96
CA ASN A 261 12.00 -26.89 3.03
C ASN A 261 13.52 -26.72 3.07
N GLN A 262 14.01 -25.52 3.39
CA GLN A 262 15.45 -25.27 3.45
C GLN A 262 16.09 -25.66 4.79
N PHE A 263 15.39 -25.51 5.92
CA PHE A 263 16.02 -25.49 7.26
C PHE A 263 15.35 -26.34 8.34
N THR A 264 14.49 -27.32 8.00
CA THR A 264 13.87 -28.22 9.01
C THR A 264 14.95 -28.96 9.83
N PRO A 265 14.90 -28.95 11.18
CA PRO A 265 13.76 -28.62 12.06
C PRO A 265 13.67 -27.18 12.61
N ASN A 266 14.42 -26.20 12.07
CA ASN A 266 14.46 -24.85 12.63
C ASN A 266 13.14 -24.08 12.48
N SER A 267 12.64 -23.53 13.59
CA SER A 267 11.40 -22.74 13.61
C SER A 267 11.60 -21.38 12.96
N PHE A 268 10.91 -21.10 11.87
CA PHE A 268 11.01 -19.81 11.17
C PHE A 268 10.68 -18.62 12.08
N ARG A 269 9.56 -18.69 12.81
CA ARG A 269 9.06 -17.62 13.68
C ARG A 269 9.81 -17.52 15.00
N ARG A 270 10.33 -18.64 15.54
CA ARG A 270 10.99 -18.68 16.86
C ARG A 270 12.52 -18.78 16.74
N SER A 271 13.09 -18.00 15.83
CA SER A 271 14.53 -17.93 15.60
C SER A 271 15.01 -16.47 15.57
N SER A 272 16.16 -16.22 16.19
CA SER A 272 16.78 -14.89 16.20
C SER A 272 17.22 -14.48 14.80
N SER A 273 17.32 -13.17 14.55
CA SER A 273 17.92 -12.64 13.31
C SER A 273 19.30 -13.23 13.03
N LYS A 274 20.16 -13.31 14.05
CA LYS A 274 21.50 -13.88 13.93
C LYS A 274 21.47 -15.35 13.52
N THR A 275 20.60 -16.15 14.14
CA THR A 275 20.44 -17.57 13.80
C THR A 275 19.95 -17.73 12.37
N LYS A 276 18.91 -16.97 11.98
CA LYS A 276 18.34 -17.05 10.62
C LYS A 276 19.37 -16.66 9.56
N VAL A 277 20.09 -15.57 9.78
CA VAL A 277 21.11 -15.09 8.85
C VAL A 277 22.30 -16.02 8.77
N GLY A 278 22.76 -16.60 9.88
CA GLY A 278 23.80 -17.64 9.87
C GLY A 278 23.41 -18.81 8.96
N LEU A 279 22.20 -19.35 9.13
CA LEU A 279 21.69 -20.43 8.28
C LEU A 279 21.62 -20.06 6.80
N LEU A 280 21.22 -18.82 6.49
CA LEU A 280 21.15 -18.32 5.11
C LEU A 280 22.53 -18.18 4.49
N ASN A 281 23.48 -17.59 5.22
CA ASN A 281 24.85 -17.40 4.79
C ASN A 281 25.55 -18.74 4.56
N ASP A 282 25.43 -19.67 5.53
CA ASP A 282 26.04 -21.00 5.45
C ASP A 282 25.49 -21.81 4.28
N LYS A 283 24.18 -21.73 4.02
CA LYS A 283 23.54 -22.54 2.99
C LYS A 283 23.74 -22.01 1.58
N PHE A 284 23.79 -20.69 1.44
CA PHE A 284 23.78 -20.04 0.13
C PHE A 284 25.07 -19.30 -0.20
N GLU A 285 26.09 -19.42 0.65
CA GLU A 285 27.39 -18.78 0.50
C GLU A 285 27.25 -17.25 0.36
N LEU A 286 26.45 -16.65 1.25
CA LEU A 286 26.16 -15.21 1.28
C LEU A 286 26.84 -14.54 2.49
N SER A 287 26.95 -13.21 2.43
CA SER A 287 27.45 -12.32 3.47
C SER A 287 26.36 -11.36 3.96
N LEU A 288 25.17 -11.90 4.27
CA LEU A 288 24.06 -11.13 4.81
C LEU A 288 24.35 -10.67 6.23
N ASN A 289 23.85 -9.48 6.57
CA ASN A 289 23.94 -8.91 7.90
C ASN A 289 22.62 -9.07 8.67
N PRO A 290 22.65 -9.57 9.93
CA PRO A 290 21.45 -9.69 10.73
C PRO A 290 20.96 -8.34 11.23
N ILE A 291 19.63 -8.20 11.37
CA ILE A 291 19.03 -7.07 12.08
C ILE A 291 19.49 -7.11 13.54
N GLU A 292 20.08 -6.02 13.99
CA GLU A 292 20.50 -5.81 15.37
C GLU A 292 19.34 -5.25 16.21
N SER A 293 19.37 -5.50 17.53
CA SER A 293 18.43 -4.85 18.42
C SER A 293 18.72 -3.35 18.45
N LEU A 294 17.71 -2.55 18.10
CA LEU A 294 17.83 -1.10 17.99
C LEU A 294 17.66 -0.38 19.34
N SER A 295 17.24 -1.10 20.39
CA SER A 295 17.00 -0.52 21.71
C SER A 295 17.08 -1.58 22.81
N ASP A 296 17.56 -1.19 23.99
CA ASP A 296 17.49 -1.99 25.23
C ASP A 296 16.05 -2.22 25.71
N LYS A 297 15.08 -1.56 25.05
CA LYS A 297 13.64 -1.74 25.28
C LYS A 297 13.05 -2.90 24.49
N HIS A 298 13.81 -3.53 23.61
CA HIS A 298 13.42 -4.78 22.91
C HIS A 298 13.96 -5.99 23.66
N SER A 299 13.08 -6.91 24.00
CA SER A 299 13.43 -8.14 24.73
C SER A 299 13.60 -9.34 23.79
N SER A 300 12.96 -9.31 22.62
CA SER A 300 13.01 -10.34 21.61
C SER A 300 13.83 -9.92 20.39
N THR A 301 14.52 -10.89 19.80
CA THR A 301 15.20 -10.76 18.50
C THR A 301 14.51 -11.60 17.42
N PHE A 302 13.28 -12.07 17.69
CA PHE A 302 12.45 -12.84 16.76
C PHE A 302 11.56 -11.90 15.93
N PHE A 303 12.19 -10.88 15.34
CA PHE A 303 11.47 -9.83 14.62
C PHE A 303 10.53 -10.42 13.57
N TRP A 304 9.31 -9.89 13.53
CA TRP A 304 8.24 -10.40 12.67
C TRP A 304 7.50 -9.33 11.90
N THR A 305 7.39 -8.13 12.48
CA THR A 305 6.72 -6.98 11.89
C THR A 305 7.54 -5.71 12.15
N LYS A 306 7.05 -4.56 11.71
CA LYS A 306 7.65 -3.26 11.99
C LYS A 306 6.73 -2.37 12.80
N CYS A 307 7.33 -1.51 13.61
CA CYS A 307 6.63 -0.43 14.28
C CYS A 307 5.98 0.50 13.23
N THR A 308 4.70 0.80 13.42
CA THR A 308 3.94 1.64 12.47
C THR A 308 4.46 3.09 12.43
N GLU A 309 4.93 3.60 13.57
CA GLU A 309 5.35 5.00 13.71
C GLU A 309 6.83 5.21 13.33
N THR A 310 7.71 4.29 13.73
CA THR A 310 9.17 4.44 13.54
C THR A 310 9.74 3.59 12.42
N GLY A 311 8.98 2.61 11.91
CA GLY A 311 9.46 1.66 10.90
C GLY A 311 10.45 0.61 11.39
N ILE A 312 10.85 0.65 12.67
CA ILE A 312 11.85 -0.28 13.22
C ILE A 312 11.29 -1.72 13.29
N PRO A 313 12.11 -2.75 13.04
CA PRO A 313 11.72 -4.15 13.24
C PRO A 313 11.38 -4.46 14.69
N ILE A 314 10.28 -5.18 14.93
CA ILE A 314 9.84 -5.60 16.27
C ILE A 314 9.28 -7.02 16.25
N ASP A 315 9.39 -7.70 17.40
CA ASP A 315 8.50 -8.81 17.72
C ASP A 315 7.14 -8.24 18.14
N THR A 316 6.08 -8.96 17.80
CA THR A 316 4.72 -8.72 18.31
C THR A 316 4.65 -8.67 19.84
N SER A 317 5.49 -9.44 20.56
CA SER A 317 5.56 -9.39 22.03
C SER A 317 6.11 -8.08 22.56
N ASP A 318 6.93 -7.37 21.78
CA ASP A 318 7.54 -6.08 22.12
C ASP A 318 6.78 -4.88 21.52
N GLY A 319 5.57 -5.12 20.99
CA GLY A 319 4.68 -4.10 20.46
C GLY A 319 3.37 -4.00 21.24
N LEU A 320 2.73 -2.83 21.18
CA LEU A 320 1.34 -2.63 21.59
C LEU A 320 0.46 -2.47 20.35
N LEU A 321 -0.74 -3.05 20.39
CA LEU A 321 -1.70 -2.91 19.31
C LEU A 321 -2.19 -1.46 19.19
N ILE A 322 -2.32 -1.01 17.94
CA ILE A 322 -2.86 0.32 17.60
C ILE A 322 -4.39 0.22 17.47
N SER A 323 -5.11 1.27 17.82
CA SER A 323 -6.58 1.39 17.62
C SER A 323 -6.97 1.49 16.13
N GLY A 324 -8.26 1.32 15.82
CA GLY A 324 -8.76 1.50 14.46
C GLY A 324 -8.43 0.33 13.53
N GLN A 325 -8.34 -0.88 14.08
CA GLN A 325 -8.00 -2.12 13.37
C GLN A 325 -9.11 -3.18 13.51
N GLU A 326 -10.32 -2.75 13.87
CA GLU A 326 -11.51 -3.57 14.06
C GLU A 326 -12.00 -4.14 12.72
N ASN A 327 -11.86 -3.35 11.65
CA ASN A 327 -12.25 -3.74 10.28
C ASN A 327 -11.17 -4.53 9.53
N PHE A 328 -10.07 -4.91 10.18
CA PHE A 328 -9.06 -5.77 9.55
C PHE A 328 -9.63 -7.16 9.36
N TYR A 329 -9.41 -7.73 8.18
CA TYR A 329 -9.78 -9.11 7.92
C TYR A 329 -8.96 -10.08 8.80
N PRO A 330 -9.49 -11.27 9.11
CA PRO A 330 -8.80 -12.25 9.94
C PRO A 330 -7.48 -12.78 9.36
N TRP A 331 -7.28 -12.67 8.05
CA TRP A 331 -6.08 -13.06 7.31
C TRP A 331 -5.04 -11.92 7.20
N GLN A 332 -5.33 -10.75 7.77
CA GLN A 332 -4.42 -9.60 7.80
C GLN A 332 -3.65 -9.52 9.12
N ASP A 333 -2.35 -9.23 9.02
CA ASP A 333 -1.49 -8.94 10.16
C ASP A 333 -1.98 -7.68 10.88
N LYS A 334 -2.04 -7.74 12.21
CA LYS A 334 -2.26 -6.56 13.04
C LYS A 334 -1.02 -5.65 13.03
N ARG A 335 -1.26 -4.35 13.21
CA ARG A 335 -0.23 -3.32 13.31
C ARG A 335 0.06 -2.96 14.76
N TYR A 336 1.33 -2.70 15.01
CA TYR A 336 1.87 -2.47 16.34
C TYR A 336 2.67 -1.18 16.38
N VAL A 337 2.76 -0.60 17.57
CA VAL A 337 3.72 0.44 17.92
C VAL A 337 4.72 -0.12 18.93
N SER A 338 6.00 0.17 18.73
CA SER A 338 7.08 -0.29 19.61
C SER A 338 7.01 0.35 21.00
N ILE A 339 7.58 -0.34 22.01
CA ILE A 339 7.76 0.22 23.36
C ILE A 339 8.58 1.53 23.31
N GLU A 340 9.59 1.61 22.43
CA GLU A 340 10.38 2.82 22.26
C GLU A 340 9.52 4.00 21.82
N ALA A 341 8.69 3.81 20.79
CA ALA A 341 7.82 4.86 20.26
C ALA A 341 6.83 5.37 21.31
N VAL A 342 6.20 4.50 22.10
CA VAL A 342 5.21 4.94 23.10
C VAL A 342 5.80 5.55 24.37
N THR A 343 7.09 5.33 24.63
CA THR A 343 7.78 5.87 25.82
C THR A 343 8.68 7.06 25.52
N ASN A 344 8.93 7.35 24.24
CA ASN A 344 9.74 8.48 23.82
C ASN A 344 8.85 9.73 23.59
N PRO A 345 8.97 10.79 24.42
CA PRO A 345 8.14 11.97 24.28
C PRO A 345 8.40 12.78 23.00
N ARG A 346 9.47 12.48 22.26
CA ARG A 346 9.78 13.12 20.96
C ARG A 346 9.06 12.47 19.78
N ILE A 347 8.43 11.31 19.98
CA ILE A 347 7.71 10.59 18.94
C ILE A 347 6.23 10.85 19.14
N GLU A 348 5.63 11.57 18.19
CA GLU A 348 4.19 11.76 18.14
C GLU A 348 3.53 10.54 17.50
N LEU A 349 2.58 9.91 18.19
CA LEU A 349 1.84 8.77 17.67
C LEU A 349 0.72 9.27 16.77
N LYS A 350 0.72 8.87 15.49
CA LYS A 350 -0.37 9.24 14.56
C LYS A 350 -1.70 8.59 14.94
N LYS A 351 -1.65 7.36 15.49
CA LYS A 351 -2.82 6.64 15.99
C LYS A 351 -2.64 6.25 17.45
N PRO A 352 -3.71 6.34 18.28
CA PRO A 352 -3.61 5.95 19.67
C PRO A 352 -3.47 4.43 19.82
N VAL A 353 -2.84 4.00 20.90
CA VAL A 353 -2.80 2.60 21.35
C VAL A 353 -4.23 2.12 21.64
N ALA A 354 -4.51 0.86 21.34
CA ALA A 354 -5.82 0.25 21.56
C ALA A 354 -6.26 0.35 23.03
N SER A 355 -7.57 0.47 23.27
CA SER A 355 -8.11 0.72 24.61
C SER A 355 -7.75 -0.37 25.62
N PHE A 356 -7.75 -1.63 25.19
CA PHE A 356 -7.40 -2.79 26.05
C PHE A 356 -5.90 -2.90 26.35
N GLU A 357 -5.04 -2.20 25.60
CA GLU A 357 -3.58 -2.14 25.85
C GLU A 357 -3.20 -1.02 26.83
N ARG A 358 -4.15 -0.20 27.29
CA ARG A 358 -3.88 0.98 28.15
C ARG A 358 -3.18 0.61 29.46
N SER A 359 -3.59 -0.48 30.12
CA SER A 359 -2.95 -0.92 31.37
C SER A 359 -1.47 -1.26 31.15
N ARG A 360 -1.16 -1.93 30.03
CA ARG A 360 0.22 -2.25 29.64
C ARG A 360 1.00 -1.01 29.24
N LEU A 361 0.38 -0.06 28.54
CA LEU A 361 1.00 1.22 28.20
C LEU A 361 1.42 2.00 29.46
N GLU A 362 0.54 2.13 30.45
CA GLU A 362 0.83 2.87 31.68
C GLU A 362 1.95 2.21 32.49
N SER A 363 1.97 0.88 32.58
CA SER A 363 3.07 0.17 33.27
C SER A 363 4.41 0.37 32.56
N LEU A 364 4.43 0.38 31.22
CA LEU A 364 5.63 0.67 30.44
C LEU A 364 6.10 2.11 30.62
N LYS A 365 5.18 3.09 30.61
CA LYS A 365 5.51 4.50 30.85
C LYS A 365 6.11 4.71 32.24
N GLN A 366 5.57 4.05 33.27
CA GLN A 366 6.14 4.09 34.62
C GLN A 366 7.53 3.45 34.67
N LYS A 367 7.70 2.28 34.05
CA LYS A 367 8.98 1.55 34.00
C LYS A 367 10.09 2.35 33.34
N TYR A 368 9.78 3.06 32.25
CA TYR A 368 10.74 3.80 31.44
C TYR A 368 10.67 5.33 31.65
N ALA A 369 9.98 5.80 32.70
CA ALA A 369 9.94 7.22 33.04
C ALA A 369 11.35 7.74 33.33
N PRO A 370 11.73 8.94 32.85
CA PRO A 370 13.01 9.53 33.17
C PRO A 370 13.11 9.71 34.69
N LYS A 371 14.11 9.06 35.32
CA LYS A 371 14.39 9.25 36.74
C LYS A 371 14.71 10.73 36.96
N ARG A 372 13.93 11.42 37.79
CA ARG A 372 14.26 12.80 38.18
C ARG A 372 15.68 12.81 38.77
N PRO A 373 16.56 13.73 38.35
CA PRO A 373 17.86 13.86 39.00
C PRO A 373 17.62 14.15 40.48
N LYS A 374 18.29 13.38 41.35
CA LYS A 374 18.31 13.69 42.79
C LYS A 374 18.94 15.07 42.93
N ARG A 375 18.19 16.00 43.53
CA ARG A 375 18.68 17.33 43.89
C ARG A 375 19.73 17.25 44.98
#